data_AF-A0A258D0B2-F1
#
_entry.id   AF-A0A258D0B2-F1
#
_cell.length_a   1.000
_cell.length_b   1.000
_cell.length_c   1.000
_cell.angle_alpha   90.00
_cell.angle_beta   90.00
_cell.angle_gamma   90.00
#
_symmetry.space_group_name_H-M   'P 1'
#
loop_
_entity.id
_entity.type
_entity.pdbx_description
1 polymer ?
#
loop_
_entity_poly.entity_id
_entity_poly.type
_entity_poly.pdbx_seq_one_letter_code
_entity_poly.pdbx_strand_id
1 'polypeptide(L)'
;ELKTRRRGLEAWTELHAGFLGRAPDHVASCISGMYMGLDLFEAYDPARAKALADYYRYARDNDLYLTYVIINPQADRSKSAAEQQDPYLSTGIVDRDAEGITVRGAKMLATGGIMANEVFVTCIQPLPPGDEKYALSFAIPMNTKGLKILSRKSYEAGAPSVFDNPLSSRFDENDAVLYFDDVKVPWDRVFIVDSREMTGKQFHATPAHVYQNYQAQIRLSVKLKFLLGIAHRTAEVNGTMGFPQVRETLGQLAAEVAMIDAFVTAMEAKGSHYGRYFVPDRHTLYAAQTLAQQLYGKVLTTLRELAGGGMIMLPSSVQDFSNPELARLIGKTQQSPAASAEDKVKFYKMAWDAVGSEFASRHAQYEMFYAGASFVVKGHSFRTYDWAGATGLLDRMMGDYQLSDELAVAPGRAAE
;
A
#
# COMPACT_ATOMS: atom_id res chain seq x y z
N GLU A 1 -22.03 -6.10 6.91
CA GLU A 1 -20.70 -6.21 7.57
C GLU A 1 -19.59 -5.48 6.82
N LEU A 2 -19.32 -5.80 5.54
CA LEU A 2 -18.20 -5.18 4.79
C LEU A 2 -18.26 -3.64 4.72
N LYS A 3 -19.46 -3.07 4.47
CA LYS A 3 -19.69 -1.62 4.56
C LYS A 3 -19.42 -1.02 5.94
N THR A 4 -19.76 -1.75 7.01
CA THR A 4 -19.47 -1.32 8.39
C THR A 4 -17.97 -1.30 8.64
N ARG A 5 -17.25 -2.33 8.18
CA ARG A 5 -15.79 -2.36 8.21
C ARG A 5 -15.20 -1.17 7.45
N ARG A 6 -15.65 -0.89 6.22
CA ARG A 6 -15.17 0.26 5.46
C ARG A 6 -15.29 1.56 6.23
N ARG A 7 -16.47 1.83 6.80
CA ARG A 7 -16.70 3.05 7.59
C ARG A 7 -15.75 3.16 8.80
N GLY A 8 -15.44 2.03 9.44
CA GLY A 8 -14.44 2.00 10.51
C GLY A 8 -13.02 2.31 10.02
N LEU A 9 -12.61 1.71 8.90
CA LEU A 9 -11.31 1.96 8.27
C LEU A 9 -11.18 3.41 7.79
N GLU A 10 -12.24 3.98 7.20
CA GLU A 10 -12.32 5.39 6.81
C GLU A 10 -12.14 6.31 8.03
N ALA A 11 -12.89 6.05 9.11
CA ALA A 11 -12.83 6.87 10.33
C ALA A 11 -11.43 6.88 10.97
N TRP A 12 -10.73 5.74 11.00
CA TRP A 12 -9.34 5.68 11.44
C TRP A 12 -8.41 6.42 10.49
N THR A 13 -8.58 6.20 9.19
CA THR A 13 -7.74 6.80 8.15
C THR A 13 -7.81 8.33 8.15
N GLU A 14 -8.99 8.90 8.40
CA GLU A 14 -9.21 10.35 8.44
C GLU A 14 -8.41 11.04 9.56
N LEU A 15 -8.04 10.34 10.64
CA LEU A 15 -7.21 10.87 11.72
C LEU A 15 -5.80 11.27 11.27
N HIS A 16 -5.32 10.67 10.19
CA HIS A 16 -3.98 10.88 9.64
C HIS A 16 -4.00 11.19 8.14
N ALA A 17 -5.15 11.60 7.60
CA ALA A 17 -5.35 11.92 6.18
C ALA A 17 -4.81 10.85 5.21
N GLY A 18 -4.87 9.57 5.61
CA GLY A 18 -4.33 8.45 4.84
C GLY A 18 -2.80 8.36 4.74
N PHE A 19 -2.04 9.12 5.51
CA PHE A 19 -0.57 9.04 5.51
C PHE A 19 0.02 7.85 6.28
N LEU A 20 -0.68 7.26 7.26
CA LEU A 20 -0.25 5.97 7.81
C LEU A 20 -0.69 4.83 6.90
N GLY A 21 0.25 4.26 6.15
CA GLY A 21 0.05 3.15 5.21
C GLY A 21 0.05 1.77 5.87
N ARG A 22 0.60 1.68 7.07
CA ARG A 22 0.75 0.48 7.91
C ARG A 22 0.23 0.75 9.31
N ALA A 23 -0.86 1.49 9.42
CA ALA A 23 -1.64 1.56 10.65
C ALA A 23 -2.09 0.13 11.10
N PRO A 24 -2.48 -0.05 12.39
CA PRO A 24 -2.73 -1.38 12.96
C PRO A 24 -3.79 -2.23 12.22
N ASP A 25 -4.68 -1.58 11.48
CA ASP A 25 -5.72 -2.22 10.67
C ASP A 25 -5.22 -2.90 9.38
N HIS A 26 -4.03 -2.55 8.87
CA HIS A 26 -3.49 -3.12 7.63
C HIS A 26 -3.08 -4.60 7.81
N VAL A 27 -2.10 -4.90 8.68
CA VAL A 27 -1.61 -6.29 8.84
C VAL A 27 -2.65 -7.15 9.56
N ALA A 28 -3.48 -6.57 10.43
CA ALA A 28 -4.65 -7.25 10.97
C ALA A 28 -5.60 -7.77 9.87
N SER A 29 -5.76 -7.02 8.77
CA SER A 29 -6.51 -7.47 7.60
C SER A 29 -5.85 -8.69 6.92
N CYS A 30 -4.52 -8.70 6.84
CA CYS A 30 -3.78 -9.83 6.27
C CYS A 30 -4.02 -11.12 7.06
N ILE A 31 -3.79 -11.09 8.38
CA ILE A 31 -3.97 -12.24 9.27
C ILE A 31 -5.44 -12.68 9.29
N SER A 32 -6.39 -11.74 9.28
CA SER A 32 -7.82 -12.06 9.17
C SER A 32 -8.13 -12.83 7.89
N GLY A 33 -7.57 -12.41 6.74
CA GLY A 33 -7.78 -13.12 5.48
C GLY A 33 -7.07 -14.47 5.43
N MET A 34 -5.93 -14.66 6.12
CA MET A 34 -5.31 -15.98 6.30
C MET A 34 -6.23 -16.90 7.11
N TYR A 35 -6.77 -16.41 8.23
CA TYR A 35 -7.70 -17.14 9.08
C TYR A 35 -9.01 -17.51 8.36
N MET A 36 -9.46 -16.71 7.41
CA MET A 36 -10.64 -17.05 6.59
C MET A 36 -10.43 -18.32 5.75
N GLY A 37 -9.18 -18.63 5.37
CA GLY A 37 -8.78 -19.83 4.63
C GLY A 37 -8.06 -20.87 5.49
N LEU A 38 -8.48 -21.02 6.74
CA LEU A 38 -7.86 -21.93 7.71
C LEU A 38 -7.88 -23.39 7.25
N ASP A 39 -8.91 -23.80 6.49
CA ASP A 39 -9.05 -25.11 5.85
C ASP A 39 -7.85 -25.47 4.96
N LEU A 40 -7.28 -24.49 4.25
CA LEU A 40 -6.06 -24.69 3.47
C LEU A 40 -4.83 -24.94 4.35
N PHE A 41 -4.78 -24.31 5.53
CA PHE A 41 -3.72 -24.58 6.50
C PHE A 41 -3.90 -25.95 7.17
N GLU A 42 -5.14 -26.35 7.47
CA GLU A 42 -5.44 -27.66 8.05
C GLU A 42 -5.07 -28.80 7.08
N ALA A 43 -5.34 -28.62 5.79
CA ALA A 43 -4.94 -29.55 4.74
C ALA A 43 -3.41 -29.61 4.53
N TYR A 44 -2.69 -28.52 4.85
CA TYR A 44 -1.23 -28.47 4.78
C TYR A 44 -0.59 -29.12 6.01
N ASP A 45 -0.92 -28.64 7.21
CA ASP A 45 -0.44 -29.16 8.49
C ASP A 45 -1.38 -28.69 9.63
N PRO A 46 -2.09 -29.63 10.30
CA PRO A 46 -3.02 -29.31 11.38
C PRO A 46 -2.39 -28.55 12.57
N ALA A 47 -1.12 -28.82 12.90
CA ALA A 47 -0.44 -28.11 13.98
C ALA A 47 -0.13 -26.66 13.59
N ARG A 48 0.24 -26.41 12.33
CA ARG A 48 0.46 -25.05 11.83
C ARG A 48 -0.85 -24.27 11.70
N ALA A 49 -1.92 -24.92 11.28
CA ALA A 49 -3.26 -24.33 11.27
C ALA A 49 -3.69 -23.90 12.67
N LYS A 50 -3.49 -24.77 13.68
CA LYS A 50 -3.75 -24.44 15.08
C LYS A 50 -2.94 -23.23 15.53
N ALA A 51 -1.64 -23.16 15.21
CA ALA A 51 -0.79 -22.01 15.53
C ALA A 51 -1.32 -20.69 14.93
N LEU A 52 -1.71 -20.69 13.65
CA LEU A 52 -2.33 -19.52 13.01
C LEU A 52 -3.64 -19.13 13.68
N ALA A 53 -4.51 -20.10 13.98
CA ALA A 53 -5.79 -19.86 14.60
C ALA A 53 -5.68 -19.30 16.02
N ASP A 54 -4.75 -19.83 16.81
CA ASP A 54 -4.45 -19.34 18.16
C ASP A 54 -3.84 -17.94 18.11
N TYR A 55 -2.90 -17.70 17.20
CA TYR A 55 -2.31 -16.38 17.02
C TYR A 55 -3.34 -15.33 16.57
N TYR A 56 -4.22 -15.67 15.63
CA TYR A 56 -5.31 -14.77 15.21
C TYR A 56 -6.18 -14.36 16.40
N ARG A 57 -6.59 -15.31 17.25
CA ARG A 57 -7.37 -15.04 18.46
C ARG A 57 -6.59 -14.17 19.44
N TYR A 58 -5.34 -14.52 19.73
CA TYR A 58 -4.46 -13.75 20.61
C TYR A 58 -4.29 -12.31 20.13
N ALA A 59 -3.95 -12.09 18.86
CA ALA A 59 -3.76 -10.75 18.31
C ALA A 59 -5.03 -9.91 18.31
N ARG A 60 -6.18 -10.53 17.99
CA ARG A 60 -7.51 -9.88 18.02
C ARG A 60 -7.90 -9.50 19.45
N ASP A 61 -7.77 -10.42 20.40
CA ASP A 61 -8.26 -10.25 21.77
C ASP A 61 -7.39 -9.27 22.58
N ASN A 62 -6.15 -9.02 22.13
CA ASN A 62 -5.23 -8.05 22.73
C ASN A 62 -5.04 -6.77 21.90
N ASP A 63 -5.78 -6.61 20.80
CA ASP A 63 -5.69 -5.45 19.88
C ASP A 63 -4.25 -5.09 19.47
N LEU A 64 -3.48 -6.10 19.05
CA LEU A 64 -2.05 -5.91 18.79
C LEU A 64 -1.81 -5.12 17.51
N TYR A 65 -0.90 -4.15 17.58
CA TYR A 65 -0.30 -3.56 16.39
C TYR A 65 0.74 -4.51 15.79
N LEU A 66 0.43 -5.01 14.61
CA LEU A 66 1.31 -5.86 13.81
C LEU A 66 2.01 -5.05 12.71
N THR A 67 3.33 -5.12 12.66
CA THR A 67 4.08 -4.88 11.41
C THR A 67 4.28 -6.20 10.68
N TYR A 68 4.78 -6.14 9.45
CA TYR A 68 5.16 -7.33 8.71
C TYR A 68 6.45 -7.12 7.92
N VAL A 69 7.14 -8.20 7.62
CA VAL A 69 8.30 -8.19 6.75
C VAL A 69 8.20 -9.34 5.76
N ILE A 70 8.02 -8.97 4.49
CA ILE A 70 7.73 -9.93 3.42
C ILE A 70 8.76 -9.92 2.28
N ILE A 71 9.64 -8.90 2.28
CA ILE A 71 10.61 -8.63 1.23
C ILE A 71 12.02 -8.94 1.74
N ASN A 72 12.79 -9.65 0.92
CA ASN A 72 14.19 -9.96 1.18
C ASN A 72 15.10 -8.75 0.87
N PRO A 73 16.31 -8.68 1.47
CA PRO A 73 17.32 -7.71 1.08
C PRO A 73 17.58 -7.68 -0.42
N GLN A 74 17.72 -6.46 -0.95
CA GLN A 74 18.11 -6.27 -2.35
C GLN A 74 19.63 -6.37 -2.44
N ALA A 75 20.12 -7.51 -2.95
CA ALA A 75 21.50 -7.69 -3.34
C ALA A 75 21.58 -8.07 -4.83
N ASP A 76 22.08 -9.25 -5.17
CA ASP A 76 22.15 -9.71 -6.56
C ASP A 76 20.77 -10.21 -7.01
N ARG A 77 20.06 -9.39 -7.77
CA ARG A 77 18.72 -9.72 -8.31
C ARG A 77 18.74 -10.81 -9.38
N SER A 78 19.91 -11.20 -9.89
CA SER A 78 20.03 -12.32 -10.83
C SER A 78 20.01 -13.69 -10.13
N LYS A 79 20.06 -13.70 -8.80
CA LYS A 79 20.21 -14.89 -7.96
C LYS A 79 19.02 -15.05 -7.02
N SER A 80 18.67 -16.30 -6.73
CA SER A 80 17.74 -16.69 -5.67
C SER A 80 18.29 -16.39 -4.27
N ALA A 81 17.52 -16.67 -3.22
CA ALA A 81 17.99 -16.44 -1.85
C ALA A 81 19.13 -17.40 -1.47
N ALA A 82 19.07 -18.68 -1.90
CA ALA A 82 20.11 -19.66 -1.65
C ALA A 82 21.43 -19.39 -2.40
N GLU A 83 21.36 -18.68 -3.53
CA GLU A 83 22.51 -18.38 -4.38
C GLU A 83 23.26 -17.09 -3.98
N GLN A 84 22.75 -16.35 -3.00
CA GLN A 84 23.43 -15.16 -2.48
C GLN A 84 24.77 -15.53 -1.83
N GLN A 85 25.73 -14.61 -1.87
CA GLN A 85 27.06 -14.85 -1.31
C GLN A 85 27.00 -15.19 0.20
N ASP A 86 26.14 -14.49 0.93
CA ASP A 86 25.80 -14.84 2.31
C ASP A 86 24.49 -15.65 2.31
N PRO A 87 24.52 -16.93 2.73
CA PRO A 87 23.32 -17.78 2.80
C PRO A 87 22.28 -17.28 3.81
N TYR A 88 22.62 -16.32 4.67
CA TYR A 88 21.72 -15.66 5.61
C TYR A 88 21.62 -14.16 5.33
N LEU A 89 21.87 -13.72 4.09
CA LEU A 89 21.44 -12.40 3.66
C LEU A 89 19.92 -12.26 3.91
N SER A 90 19.13 -13.24 3.46
CA SER A 90 17.70 -13.33 3.76
C SER A 90 17.44 -14.21 4.97
N THR A 91 16.42 -13.88 5.77
CA THR A 91 16.03 -14.72 6.92
C THR A 91 15.72 -16.16 6.50
N GLY A 92 16.48 -17.11 7.04
CA GLY A 92 16.28 -18.54 6.86
C GLY A 92 16.60 -19.34 8.12
N ILE A 93 16.28 -20.63 8.11
CA ILE A 93 16.50 -21.53 9.26
C ILE A 93 18.00 -21.85 9.41
N VAL A 94 18.51 -21.75 10.63
CA VAL A 94 19.86 -22.23 11.01
C VAL A 94 19.82 -23.53 11.81
N ASP A 95 18.76 -23.76 12.59
CA ASP A 95 18.64 -24.93 13.47
C ASP A 95 17.18 -25.23 13.83
N ARG A 96 16.92 -26.46 14.30
CA ARG A 96 15.59 -26.96 14.72
C ARG A 96 15.71 -27.90 15.90
N ASP A 97 14.80 -27.75 16.85
CA ASP A 97 14.67 -28.65 17.99
C ASP A 97 13.19 -28.83 18.39
N ALA A 98 12.98 -29.47 19.55
CA ALA A 98 11.64 -29.73 20.08
C ALA A 98 10.86 -28.46 20.47
N GLU A 99 11.53 -27.33 20.72
CA GLU A 99 10.90 -26.08 21.14
C GLU A 99 10.51 -25.20 19.95
N GLY A 100 11.25 -25.28 18.83
CA GLY A 100 10.98 -24.45 17.67
C GLY A 100 12.08 -24.45 16.62
N ILE A 101 12.08 -23.42 15.78
CA ILE A 101 13.14 -23.13 14.81
C ILE A 101 14.01 -21.97 15.30
N THR A 102 15.28 -21.97 14.90
CA THR A 102 16.16 -20.81 15.05
C THR A 102 16.40 -20.21 13.66
N VAL A 103 16.23 -18.90 13.53
CA VAL A 103 16.35 -18.20 12.25
C VAL A 103 17.43 -17.13 12.30
N ARG A 104 18.13 -16.96 11.17
CA ARG A 104 19.14 -15.92 10.97
C ARG A 104 18.93 -15.22 9.64
N GLY A 105 19.20 -13.92 9.62
CA GLY A 105 19.31 -13.11 8.40
C GLY A 105 18.42 -11.89 8.43
N ALA A 106 18.28 -11.20 7.31
CA ALA A 106 17.52 -9.95 7.26
C ALA A 106 16.22 -10.05 6.47
N LYS A 107 15.28 -9.18 6.85
CA LYS A 107 14.14 -8.77 6.02
C LYS A 107 14.06 -7.26 5.97
N MET A 108 13.59 -6.75 4.84
CA MET A 108 13.50 -5.31 4.58
C MET A 108 12.08 -4.79 4.80
N LEU A 109 11.98 -3.48 5.01
CA LEU A 109 10.74 -2.71 4.99
C LEU A 109 9.73 -3.10 6.07
N ALA A 110 10.19 -3.20 7.33
CA ALA A 110 9.32 -3.21 8.52
C ALA A 110 8.76 -1.80 8.77
N THR A 111 7.96 -1.30 7.84
CA THR A 111 7.31 -0.01 7.95
C THR A 111 6.43 0.05 9.20
N GLY A 112 6.67 1.05 10.05
CA GLY A 112 5.99 1.20 11.35
C GLY A 112 6.48 0.21 12.42
N GLY A 113 7.46 -0.64 12.12
CA GLY A 113 7.90 -1.71 13.02
C GLY A 113 8.45 -1.22 14.35
N ILE A 114 9.02 -0.02 14.41
CA ILE A 114 9.51 0.58 15.66
C ILE A 114 8.38 0.85 16.69
N MET A 115 7.13 0.92 16.24
CA MET A 115 5.95 1.13 17.09
C MET A 115 5.11 -0.14 17.29
N ALA A 116 5.42 -1.22 16.56
CA ALA A 116 4.60 -2.44 16.55
C ALA A 116 4.83 -3.30 17.81
N ASN A 117 3.79 -4.02 18.24
CA ASN A 117 3.91 -5.01 19.30
C ASN A 117 4.61 -6.28 18.78
N GLU A 118 4.20 -6.74 17.60
CA GLU A 118 4.71 -7.97 16.97
C GLU A 118 5.01 -7.76 15.48
N VAL A 119 5.88 -8.63 14.94
CA VAL A 119 6.17 -8.71 13.50
C VAL A 119 5.68 -10.03 12.93
N PHE A 120 4.92 -9.94 11.84
CA PHE A 120 4.63 -11.06 10.96
C PHE A 120 5.72 -11.21 9.89
N VAL A 121 6.48 -12.31 9.94
CA VAL A 121 7.61 -12.60 9.06
C VAL A 121 7.18 -13.63 8.02
N THR A 122 7.30 -13.30 6.73
CA THR A 122 7.02 -14.27 5.67
C THR A 122 7.74 -13.96 4.35
N CYS A 123 7.50 -14.73 3.30
CA CYS A 123 7.78 -14.37 1.91
C CYS A 123 6.49 -14.29 1.09
N ILE A 124 6.41 -13.30 0.18
CA ILE A 124 5.33 -13.18 -0.81
C ILE A 124 5.83 -13.46 -2.23
N GLN A 125 7.12 -13.29 -2.47
CA GLN A 125 7.74 -13.58 -3.75
C GLN A 125 7.86 -15.11 -3.93
N PRO A 126 7.57 -15.64 -5.13
CA PRO A 126 7.76 -17.05 -5.41
C PRO A 126 9.20 -17.49 -5.13
N LEU A 127 9.35 -18.59 -4.39
CA LEU A 127 10.65 -19.18 -4.09
C LEU A 127 10.96 -20.33 -5.08
N PRO A 128 12.13 -20.32 -5.75
CA PRO A 128 12.55 -21.41 -6.63
C PRO A 128 12.90 -22.67 -5.83
N PRO A 129 12.97 -23.84 -6.49
CA PRO A 129 13.51 -25.05 -5.86
C PRO A 129 14.90 -24.83 -5.26
N GLY A 130 15.14 -25.30 -4.03
CA GLY A 130 16.37 -25.06 -3.27
C GLY A 130 16.25 -23.97 -2.19
N ASP A 131 15.22 -23.12 -2.27
CA ASP A 131 14.98 -22.04 -1.29
C ASP A 131 14.08 -22.47 -0.12
N GLU A 132 13.87 -23.78 0.12
CA GLU A 132 12.95 -24.30 1.16
C GLU A 132 13.23 -23.72 2.55
N LYS A 133 14.51 -23.55 2.94
CA LYS A 133 14.89 -23.01 4.26
C LYS A 133 14.47 -21.54 4.49
N TYR A 134 14.09 -20.81 3.44
CA TYR A 134 13.57 -19.44 3.49
C TYR A 134 12.04 -19.38 3.38
N ALA A 135 11.39 -20.52 3.11
CA ALA A 135 9.94 -20.65 3.02
C ALA A 135 9.33 -20.70 4.43
N LEU A 136 9.29 -19.53 5.07
CA LEU A 136 8.87 -19.33 6.44
C LEU A 136 7.65 -18.42 6.51
N SER A 137 6.75 -18.68 7.46
CA SER A 137 5.67 -17.78 7.86
C SER A 137 5.48 -17.92 9.37
N PHE A 138 5.72 -16.87 10.15
CA PHE A 138 5.62 -16.88 11.61
C PHE A 138 5.40 -15.47 12.18
N ALA A 139 5.01 -15.36 13.45
CA ALA A 139 4.90 -14.07 14.14
C ALA A 139 5.54 -14.08 15.52
N ILE A 140 6.31 -13.03 15.83
CA ILE A 140 7.01 -12.89 17.13
C ILE A 140 6.92 -11.46 17.67
N PRO A 141 7.07 -11.27 19.00
CA PRO A 141 7.22 -9.95 19.60
C PRO A 141 8.40 -9.15 19.06
N MET A 142 8.23 -7.83 18.90
CA MET A 142 9.29 -6.93 18.44
C MET A 142 10.49 -6.84 19.40
N ASN A 143 10.31 -7.24 20.66
CA ASN A 143 11.36 -7.31 21.68
C ASN A 143 11.98 -8.71 21.85
N THR A 144 11.73 -9.64 20.92
CA THR A 144 12.30 -10.99 20.99
C THR A 144 13.83 -10.92 20.99
N LYS A 145 14.48 -11.66 21.89
CA LYS A 145 15.94 -11.71 22.00
C LYS A 145 16.56 -12.09 20.64
N GLY A 146 17.56 -11.32 20.20
CA GLY A 146 18.24 -11.50 18.91
C GLY A 146 17.62 -10.72 17.74
N LEU A 147 16.39 -10.23 17.87
CA LEU A 147 15.77 -9.36 16.87
C LEU A 147 16.36 -7.94 16.98
N LYS A 148 16.97 -7.47 15.90
CA LYS A 148 17.56 -6.13 15.79
C LYS A 148 16.79 -5.30 14.78
N ILE A 149 16.62 -4.01 15.07
CA ILE A 149 15.96 -3.05 14.21
C ILE A 149 17.01 -2.05 13.74
N LEU A 150 17.17 -1.91 12.42
CA LEU A 150 17.97 -0.87 11.80
C LEU A 150 17.03 0.12 11.11
N SER A 151 16.72 1.21 11.81
CA SER A 151 15.88 2.28 11.30
C SER A 151 16.54 3.07 10.18
N ARG A 152 15.75 3.52 9.21
CA ARG A 152 16.18 4.61 8.32
C ARG A 152 16.26 5.92 9.10
N LYS A 153 16.83 6.96 8.49
CA LYS A 153 16.74 8.34 8.99
C LYS A 153 15.27 8.69 9.29
N SER A 154 15.02 9.20 10.49
CA SER A 154 13.69 9.65 10.93
C SER A 154 13.41 11.04 10.38
N TYR A 155 12.25 11.20 9.73
CA TYR A 155 11.74 12.48 9.27
C TYR A 155 11.06 13.22 10.41
N GLU A 156 10.42 12.49 11.34
CA GLU A 156 9.86 13.06 12.57
C GLU A 156 10.93 13.74 13.42
N ALA A 157 12.07 13.07 13.65
CA ALA A 157 13.19 13.68 14.38
C ALA A 157 13.77 14.91 13.66
N GLY A 158 13.63 14.98 12.33
CA GLY A 158 14.00 16.14 11.51
C GLY A 158 12.93 17.23 11.41
N ALA A 159 11.76 17.03 12.03
CA ALA A 159 10.57 17.88 11.93
C ALA A 159 10.18 18.43 13.32
N PRO A 160 10.99 19.32 13.93
CA PRO A 160 10.82 19.74 15.32
C PRO A 160 9.60 20.63 15.58
N SER A 161 8.90 21.08 14.54
CA SER A 161 7.78 22.03 14.63
C SER A 161 6.58 21.51 13.84
N VAL A 162 5.46 21.31 14.52
CA VAL A 162 4.20 20.88 13.88
C VAL A 162 3.68 21.94 12.91
N PHE A 163 3.92 23.23 13.18
CA PHE A 163 3.53 24.29 12.23
C PHE A 163 4.36 24.20 10.94
N ASP A 164 5.65 23.88 11.07
CA ASP A 164 6.55 23.82 9.92
C ASP A 164 6.44 22.50 9.14
N ASN A 165 6.08 21.42 9.84
CA ASN A 165 6.07 20.05 9.35
C ASN A 165 4.84 19.29 9.88
N PRO A 166 3.62 19.67 9.48
CA PRO A 166 2.39 19.19 10.12
C PRO A 166 2.09 17.70 9.91
N LEU A 167 2.69 17.06 8.91
CA LEU A 167 2.53 15.62 8.65
C LEU A 167 3.75 14.83 9.14
N SER A 168 4.95 15.24 8.73
CA SER A 168 6.19 14.50 9.03
C SER A 168 6.52 14.47 10.52
N SER A 169 6.10 15.46 11.31
CA SER A 169 6.28 15.47 12.77
C SER A 169 5.40 14.47 13.54
N ARG A 170 4.45 13.78 12.89
CA ARG A 170 3.45 12.93 13.57
C ARG A 170 3.12 11.63 12.87
N PHE A 171 3.37 11.54 11.55
CA PHE A 171 2.92 10.42 10.73
C PHE A 171 4.08 9.71 10.00
N ASP A 172 5.32 9.91 10.45
CA ASP A 172 6.50 9.25 9.87
C ASP A 172 6.58 7.76 10.24
N GLU A 173 6.11 6.88 9.35
CA GLU A 173 6.29 5.44 9.49
C GLU A 173 7.71 5.04 9.09
N ASN A 174 8.61 4.88 10.08
CA ASN A 174 10.00 4.47 9.81
C ASN A 174 10.04 3.12 9.07
N ASP A 175 10.77 3.09 7.96
CA ASP A 175 10.99 1.88 7.16
C ASP A 175 12.30 1.23 7.62
N ALA A 176 12.18 0.26 8.53
CA ALA A 176 13.35 -0.38 9.14
C ALA A 176 13.72 -1.70 8.46
N VAL A 177 15.01 -2.04 8.53
CA VAL A 177 15.48 -3.40 8.30
C VAL A 177 15.37 -4.17 9.61
N LEU A 178 14.85 -5.39 9.54
CA LEU A 178 14.91 -6.32 10.67
C LEU A 178 16.01 -7.33 10.41
N TYR A 179 16.90 -7.49 11.39
CA TYR A 179 17.93 -8.52 11.37
C TYR A 179 17.67 -9.50 12.51
N PHE A 180 17.59 -10.77 12.17
CA PHE A 180 17.41 -11.88 13.09
C PHE A 180 18.80 -12.46 13.37
N ASP A 181 19.30 -12.23 14.57
CA ASP A 181 20.57 -12.76 15.07
C ASP A 181 20.29 -14.00 15.93
N ASP A 182 20.22 -15.16 15.27
CA ASP A 182 19.86 -16.45 15.87
C ASP A 182 18.63 -16.39 16.77
N VAL A 183 17.54 -15.91 16.19
CA VAL A 183 16.26 -15.72 16.90
C VAL A 183 15.53 -17.05 17.01
N LYS A 184 15.19 -17.43 18.24
CA LYS A 184 14.34 -18.59 18.50
C LYS A 184 12.87 -18.26 18.24
N VAL A 185 12.22 -19.06 17.41
CA VAL A 185 10.79 -18.95 17.09
C VAL A 185 10.08 -20.24 17.56
N PRO A 186 9.23 -20.15 18.59
CA PRO A 186 8.50 -21.31 19.11
C PRO A 186 7.56 -21.95 18.07
N TRP A 187 7.34 -23.27 18.17
CA TRP A 187 6.44 -23.97 17.26
C TRP A 187 4.98 -23.48 17.31
N ASP A 188 4.50 -22.87 18.38
CA ASP A 188 3.14 -22.28 18.41
C ASP A 188 3.03 -20.93 17.69
N ARG A 189 4.17 -20.38 17.23
CA ARG A 189 4.27 -19.13 16.46
C ARG A 189 4.58 -19.32 14.98
N VAL A 190 4.86 -20.54 14.53
CA VAL A 190 5.18 -20.87 13.13
C VAL A 190 3.93 -21.34 12.39
N PHE A 191 3.58 -20.67 11.29
CA PHE A 191 2.41 -20.97 10.45
C PHE A 191 2.78 -21.73 9.18
N ILE A 192 4.00 -21.57 8.67
CA ILE A 192 4.53 -22.30 7.51
C ILE A 192 6.03 -22.52 7.70
N VAL A 193 6.50 -23.73 7.38
CA VAL A 193 7.91 -24.11 7.39
C VAL A 193 8.21 -25.01 6.18
N ASP A 194 9.31 -24.74 5.49
CA ASP A 194 9.83 -25.48 4.31
C ASP A 194 8.90 -25.61 3.09
N SER A 195 7.69 -25.01 3.13
CA SER A 195 6.70 -25.14 2.05
C SER A 195 6.65 -23.90 1.18
N ARG A 196 7.44 -23.91 0.10
CA ARG A 196 7.43 -22.85 -0.93
C ARG A 196 6.03 -22.63 -1.51
N GLU A 197 5.29 -23.71 -1.75
CA GLU A 197 3.92 -23.66 -2.25
C GLU A 197 2.98 -22.96 -1.25
N MET A 198 3.02 -23.37 0.03
CA MET A 198 2.09 -22.83 1.02
C MET A 198 2.34 -21.34 1.30
N THR A 199 3.61 -20.88 1.27
CA THR A 199 3.93 -19.45 1.41
C THR A 199 3.35 -18.58 0.30
N GLY A 200 3.13 -19.12 -0.91
CA GLY A 200 2.35 -18.45 -1.95
C GLY A 200 0.84 -18.56 -1.71
N LYS A 201 0.35 -19.76 -1.37
CA LYS A 201 -1.08 -20.02 -1.14
C LYS A 201 -1.67 -19.19 0.00
N GLN A 202 -0.94 -18.92 1.08
CA GLN A 202 -1.44 -18.12 2.19
C GLN A 202 -1.93 -16.73 1.77
N PHE A 203 -1.43 -16.18 0.66
CA PHE A 203 -1.83 -14.87 0.15
C PHE A 203 -2.87 -14.96 -0.96
N HIS A 204 -2.68 -15.89 -1.90
CA HIS A 204 -3.41 -15.91 -3.17
C HIS A 204 -4.51 -16.97 -3.24
N ALA A 205 -4.44 -18.02 -2.42
CA ALA A 205 -5.49 -19.02 -2.28
C ALA A 205 -6.42 -18.74 -1.09
N THR A 206 -6.00 -17.88 -0.16
CA THR A 206 -6.87 -17.30 0.88
C THR A 206 -7.30 -15.87 0.49
N PRO A 207 -8.25 -15.26 1.22
CA PRO A 207 -8.56 -13.84 1.08
C PRO A 207 -7.45 -12.86 1.53
N ALA A 208 -6.34 -13.29 2.14
CA ALA A 208 -5.35 -12.41 2.79
C ALA A 208 -4.86 -11.25 1.92
N HIS A 209 -4.42 -11.53 0.68
CA HIS A 209 -3.93 -10.48 -0.20
C HIS A 209 -5.03 -9.49 -0.58
N VAL A 210 -6.24 -9.98 -0.82
CA VAL A 210 -7.37 -9.13 -1.21
C VAL A 210 -7.78 -8.26 -0.03
N TYR A 211 -7.88 -8.85 1.16
CA TYR A 211 -8.39 -8.18 2.34
C TYR A 211 -7.46 -7.09 2.87
N GLN A 212 -6.13 -7.32 2.88
CA GLN A 212 -5.17 -6.27 3.26
C GLN A 212 -5.15 -5.11 2.26
N ASN A 213 -5.25 -5.40 0.97
CA ASN A 213 -5.17 -4.36 -0.04
C ASN A 213 -6.50 -3.61 -0.21
N TYR A 214 -7.63 -4.20 0.18
CA TYR A 214 -8.89 -3.47 0.33
C TYR A 214 -8.78 -2.37 1.39
N GLN A 215 -8.15 -2.63 2.54
CA GLN A 215 -7.80 -1.58 3.51
C GLN A 215 -6.90 -0.52 2.87
N ALA A 216 -5.86 -0.93 2.11
CA ALA A 216 -4.96 0.00 1.45
C ALA A 216 -5.66 0.92 0.43
N GLN A 217 -6.68 0.43 -0.29
CA GLN A 217 -7.47 1.21 -1.24
C GLN A 217 -8.41 2.19 -0.57
N ILE A 218 -9.06 1.79 0.54
CA ILE A 218 -9.85 2.73 1.37
C ILE A 218 -8.95 3.85 1.88
N ARG A 219 -7.78 3.49 2.42
CA ARG A 219 -6.81 4.45 2.94
C ARG A 219 -6.34 5.43 1.85
N LEU A 220 -6.06 4.92 0.65
CA LEU A 220 -5.68 5.74 -0.49
C LEU A 220 -6.81 6.68 -0.93
N SER A 221 -8.07 6.23 -0.94
CA SER A 221 -9.22 7.07 -1.29
C SER A 221 -9.30 8.32 -0.40
N VAL A 222 -9.17 8.15 0.93
CA VAL A 222 -9.12 9.27 1.88
C VAL A 222 -7.92 10.19 1.62
N LYS A 223 -6.74 9.62 1.35
CA LYS A 223 -5.54 10.40 1.05
C LYS A 223 -5.70 11.24 -0.22
N LEU A 224 -6.26 10.65 -1.28
CA LEU A 224 -6.51 11.35 -2.53
C LEU A 224 -7.55 12.47 -2.36
N LYS A 225 -8.59 12.24 -1.55
CA LYS A 225 -9.55 13.30 -1.17
C LYS A 225 -8.87 14.45 -0.43
N PHE A 226 -7.95 14.16 0.49
CA PHE A 226 -7.15 15.18 1.17
C PHE A 226 -6.26 15.97 0.19
N LEU A 227 -5.56 15.28 -0.72
CA LEU A 227 -4.73 15.90 -1.75
C LEU A 227 -5.55 16.77 -2.72
N LEU A 228 -6.76 16.34 -3.08
CA LEU A 228 -7.69 17.14 -3.89
C LEU A 228 -8.13 18.40 -3.13
N GLY A 229 -8.32 18.31 -1.81
CA GLY A 229 -8.54 19.48 -0.95
C GLY A 229 -7.39 20.48 -1.01
N ILE A 230 -6.14 20.00 -1.02
CA ILE A 230 -4.95 20.86 -1.22
C ILE A 230 -4.97 21.48 -2.62
N ALA A 231 -5.30 20.72 -3.67
CA ALA A 231 -5.35 21.24 -5.03
C ALA A 231 -6.39 22.37 -5.16
N HIS A 232 -7.59 22.16 -4.64
CA HIS A 232 -8.66 23.17 -4.64
C HIS A 232 -8.26 24.42 -3.84
N ARG A 233 -7.73 24.24 -2.62
CA ARG A 233 -7.32 25.37 -1.77
C ARG A 233 -6.13 26.13 -2.35
N THR A 234 -5.22 25.46 -3.06
CA THR A 234 -4.13 26.13 -3.80
C THR A 234 -4.68 27.16 -4.78
N ALA A 235 -5.70 26.79 -5.55
CA ALA A 235 -6.31 27.69 -6.52
C ALA A 235 -7.07 28.86 -5.85
N GLU A 236 -7.73 28.63 -4.71
CA GLU A 236 -8.36 29.72 -3.92
C GLU A 236 -7.31 30.68 -3.37
N VAL A 237 -6.27 30.16 -2.70
CA VAL A 237 -5.20 30.93 -2.08
C VAL A 237 -4.38 31.72 -3.10
N ASN A 238 -4.27 31.23 -4.33
CA ASN A 238 -3.60 31.94 -5.42
C ASN A 238 -4.53 32.85 -6.23
N GLY A 239 -5.85 32.81 -5.98
CA GLY A 239 -6.82 33.58 -6.76
C GLY A 239 -6.97 33.11 -8.21
N THR A 240 -6.59 31.87 -8.53
CA THR A 240 -6.58 31.33 -9.90
C THR A 240 -7.84 30.53 -10.25
N MET A 241 -8.77 30.37 -9.30
CA MET A 241 -10.06 29.68 -9.52
C MET A 241 -10.91 30.25 -10.66
N GLY A 242 -10.71 31.51 -11.05
CA GLY A 242 -11.43 32.12 -12.17
C GLY A 242 -10.97 31.64 -13.55
N PHE A 243 -9.77 31.05 -13.64
CA PHE A 243 -9.18 30.64 -14.91
C PHE A 243 -9.77 29.31 -15.42
N PRO A 244 -10.31 29.24 -16.65
CA PRO A 244 -10.92 28.02 -17.19
C PRO A 244 -9.98 26.80 -17.12
N GLN A 245 -8.71 26.95 -17.46
CA GLN A 245 -7.72 25.87 -17.44
C GLN A 245 -7.44 25.31 -16.03
N VAL A 246 -7.56 26.15 -14.99
CA VAL A 246 -7.43 25.70 -13.59
C VAL A 246 -8.66 24.89 -13.18
N ARG A 247 -9.86 25.34 -13.55
CA ARG A 247 -11.10 24.58 -13.30
C ARG A 247 -11.13 23.25 -14.04
N GLU A 248 -10.65 23.22 -15.28
CA GLU A 248 -10.49 22.00 -16.07
C GLU A 248 -9.55 21.02 -15.36
N THR A 249 -8.38 21.50 -14.92
CA THR A 249 -7.41 20.69 -14.17
C THR A 249 -8.01 20.11 -12.88
N LEU A 250 -8.70 20.93 -12.09
CA LEU A 250 -9.37 20.49 -10.85
C LEU A 250 -10.50 19.51 -11.14
N GLY A 251 -11.27 19.73 -12.21
CA GLY A 251 -12.33 18.83 -12.67
C GLY A 251 -11.79 17.44 -13.06
N GLN A 252 -10.67 17.41 -13.78
CA GLN A 252 -10.00 16.15 -14.13
C GLN A 252 -9.53 15.40 -12.88
N LEU A 253 -8.87 16.09 -11.95
CA LEU A 253 -8.44 15.48 -10.69
C LEU A 253 -9.64 14.94 -9.88
N ALA A 254 -10.73 15.70 -9.81
CA ALA A 254 -11.94 15.28 -9.12
C ALA A 254 -12.53 13.98 -9.72
N ALA A 255 -12.58 13.88 -11.05
CA ALA A 255 -13.06 12.68 -11.74
C ALA A 255 -12.16 11.45 -11.46
N GLU A 256 -10.84 11.64 -11.49
CA GLU A 256 -9.88 10.56 -11.26
C GLU A 256 -9.86 10.09 -9.80
N VAL A 257 -10.02 11.00 -8.84
CA VAL A 257 -10.17 10.63 -7.43
C VAL A 257 -11.50 9.91 -7.19
N ALA A 258 -12.59 10.38 -7.82
CA ALA A 258 -13.90 9.71 -7.74
C ALA A 258 -13.86 8.28 -8.32
N MET A 259 -13.03 8.02 -9.33
CA MET A 259 -12.83 6.67 -9.86
C MET A 259 -12.29 5.69 -8.80
N ILE A 260 -11.38 6.12 -7.94
CA ILE A 260 -10.81 5.27 -6.87
C ILE A 260 -11.87 4.98 -5.80
N ASP A 261 -12.66 5.98 -5.41
CA ASP A 261 -13.80 5.81 -4.51
C ASP A 261 -14.87 4.85 -5.09
N ALA A 262 -15.15 5.00 -6.39
CA ALA A 262 -16.06 4.11 -7.10
C ALA A 262 -15.54 2.66 -7.13
N PHE A 263 -14.24 2.43 -7.29
CA PHE A 263 -13.66 1.10 -7.18
C PHE A 263 -13.85 0.48 -5.80
N VAL A 264 -13.63 1.24 -4.72
CA VAL A 264 -13.84 0.74 -3.35
C VAL A 264 -15.29 0.27 -3.18
N THR A 265 -16.27 1.04 -3.66
CA THR A 265 -17.68 0.66 -3.62
C THR A 265 -17.98 -0.56 -4.51
N ALA A 266 -17.39 -0.62 -5.71
CA ALA A 266 -17.58 -1.72 -6.64
C ALA A 266 -16.99 -3.04 -6.12
N MET A 267 -15.86 -3.00 -5.40
CA MET A 267 -15.28 -4.18 -4.74
C MET A 267 -16.26 -4.81 -3.74
N GLU A 268 -17.04 -4.00 -3.03
CA GLU A 268 -18.06 -4.48 -2.09
C GLU A 268 -19.28 -5.04 -2.82
N ALA A 269 -19.76 -4.32 -3.84
CA ALA A 269 -20.96 -4.70 -4.58
C ALA A 269 -20.76 -5.99 -5.39
N LYS A 270 -19.56 -6.19 -5.95
CA LYS A 270 -19.17 -7.38 -6.71
C LYS A 270 -18.56 -8.48 -5.83
N GLY A 271 -18.46 -8.27 -4.52
CA GLY A 271 -17.87 -9.24 -3.60
C GLY A 271 -18.53 -10.61 -3.68
N SER A 272 -17.85 -11.63 -3.18
CA SER A 272 -18.30 -13.02 -3.25
C SER A 272 -18.08 -13.75 -1.93
N HIS A 273 -18.75 -14.89 -1.78
CA HIS A 273 -18.56 -15.74 -0.62
C HIS A 273 -17.28 -16.58 -0.75
N TYR A 274 -16.49 -16.61 0.32
CA TYR A 274 -15.41 -17.56 0.56
C TYR A 274 -15.77 -18.37 1.80
N GLY A 275 -16.30 -19.58 1.59
CA GLY A 275 -16.95 -20.35 2.65
C GLY A 275 -18.05 -19.52 3.34
N ARG A 276 -17.94 -19.37 4.66
CA ARG A 276 -18.88 -18.56 5.48
C ARG A 276 -18.63 -17.04 5.42
N TYR A 277 -17.55 -16.58 4.80
CA TYR A 277 -17.17 -15.17 4.79
C TYR A 277 -17.59 -14.50 3.48
N PHE A 278 -17.90 -13.21 3.51
CA PHE A 278 -18.08 -12.39 2.30
C PHE A 278 -16.86 -11.49 2.12
N VAL A 279 -16.22 -11.57 0.95
CA VAL A 279 -14.93 -10.91 0.67
C VAL A 279 -15.03 -9.96 -0.53
N PRO A 280 -14.20 -8.90 -0.59
CA PRO A 280 -14.20 -7.97 -1.71
C PRO A 280 -13.86 -8.63 -3.05
N ASP A 281 -14.39 -8.09 -4.15
CA ASP A 281 -14.07 -8.58 -5.49
C ASP A 281 -12.58 -8.40 -5.81
N ARG A 282 -11.95 -9.52 -6.16
CA ARG A 282 -10.51 -9.61 -6.38
C ARG A 282 -10.07 -8.83 -7.63
N HIS A 283 -10.82 -8.94 -8.73
CA HIS A 283 -10.42 -8.28 -9.96
C HIS A 283 -10.54 -6.76 -9.84
N THR A 284 -11.66 -6.27 -9.32
CA THR A 284 -11.88 -4.82 -9.10
C THR A 284 -10.80 -4.23 -8.19
N LEU A 285 -10.36 -4.96 -7.16
CA LEU A 285 -9.24 -4.56 -6.32
C LEU A 285 -7.94 -4.39 -7.13
N TYR A 286 -7.56 -5.39 -7.94
CA TYR A 286 -6.32 -5.32 -8.71
C TYR A 286 -6.35 -4.29 -9.84
N ALA A 287 -7.54 -4.04 -10.42
CA ALA A 287 -7.75 -2.93 -11.34
C ALA A 287 -7.50 -1.58 -10.64
N ALA A 288 -8.07 -1.39 -9.44
CA ALA A 288 -7.87 -0.19 -8.64
C ALA A 288 -6.38 0.02 -8.30
N GLN A 289 -5.68 -1.02 -7.84
CA GLN A 289 -4.24 -0.93 -7.55
C GLN A 289 -3.42 -0.52 -8.78
N THR A 290 -3.73 -1.08 -9.95
CA THR A 290 -3.01 -0.79 -11.19
C THR A 290 -3.15 0.68 -11.59
N LEU A 291 -4.35 1.23 -11.48
CA LEU A 291 -4.65 2.62 -11.86
C LEU A 291 -4.18 3.60 -10.79
N ALA A 292 -4.38 3.28 -9.51
CA ALA A 292 -3.91 4.06 -8.37
C ALA A 292 -2.39 4.32 -8.41
N GLN A 293 -1.59 3.30 -8.74
CA GLN A 293 -0.14 3.38 -8.82
C GLN A 293 0.32 4.44 -9.84
N GLN A 294 -0.43 4.61 -10.93
CA GLN A 294 -0.16 5.60 -11.98
C GLN A 294 -0.69 6.99 -11.57
N LEU A 295 -1.89 7.01 -10.98
CA LEU A 295 -2.58 8.23 -10.61
C LEU A 295 -1.84 9.03 -9.54
N TYR A 296 -1.26 8.39 -8.52
CA TYR A 296 -0.65 9.13 -7.40
C TYR A 296 0.47 10.08 -7.86
N GLY A 297 1.35 9.62 -8.75
CA GLY A 297 2.39 10.46 -9.32
C GLY A 297 1.84 11.64 -10.13
N LYS A 298 0.79 11.40 -10.93
CA LYS A 298 0.09 12.45 -11.68
C LYS A 298 -0.49 13.51 -10.73
N VAL A 299 -1.19 13.09 -9.67
CA VAL A 299 -1.77 14.00 -8.66
C VAL A 299 -0.68 14.90 -8.08
N LEU A 300 0.44 14.34 -7.63
CA LEU A 300 1.55 15.13 -7.08
C LEU A 300 2.14 16.14 -8.08
N THR A 301 2.31 15.74 -9.34
CA THR A 301 2.79 16.65 -10.40
C THR A 301 1.80 17.79 -10.63
N THR A 302 0.51 17.49 -10.75
CA THR A 302 -0.53 18.52 -10.95
C THR A 302 -0.61 19.48 -9.76
N LEU A 303 -0.45 19.01 -8.53
CA LEU A 303 -0.37 19.86 -7.33
C LEU A 303 0.81 20.84 -7.39
N ARG A 304 1.98 20.39 -7.87
CA ARG A 304 3.16 21.24 -8.07
C ARG A 304 2.91 22.30 -9.15
N GLU A 305 2.29 21.90 -10.26
CA GLU A 305 1.94 22.81 -11.36
C GLU A 305 0.95 23.90 -10.91
N LEU A 306 -0.10 23.52 -10.15
CA LEU A 306 -1.09 24.47 -9.62
C LEU A 306 -0.49 25.47 -8.63
N ALA A 307 0.51 25.06 -7.84
CA ALA A 307 1.13 25.90 -6.83
C ALA A 307 2.28 26.77 -7.35
N GLY A 308 2.94 26.36 -8.44
CA GLY A 308 4.17 26.98 -8.91
C GLY A 308 5.23 27.09 -7.80
N GLY A 309 5.91 28.23 -7.70
CA GLY A 309 6.90 28.48 -6.64
C GLY A 309 6.32 28.63 -5.23
N GLY A 310 5.00 28.66 -5.05
CA GLY A 310 4.35 28.95 -3.77
C GLY A 310 4.67 27.95 -2.65
N MET A 311 4.95 26.69 -2.98
CA MET A 311 5.29 25.67 -1.97
C MET A 311 6.71 25.80 -1.40
N ILE A 312 7.60 26.56 -2.05
CA ILE A 312 9.01 26.66 -1.64
C ILE A 312 9.41 28.07 -1.17
N MET A 313 8.60 29.09 -1.45
CA MET A 313 8.85 30.47 -1.04
C MET A 313 8.22 30.78 0.33
N LEU A 314 8.57 29.99 1.36
CA LEU A 314 8.00 30.07 2.70
C LEU A 314 9.04 30.55 3.73
N PRO A 315 8.60 31.17 4.84
CA PRO A 315 9.48 31.45 5.98
C PRO A 315 10.18 30.19 6.46
N SER A 316 11.41 30.34 6.97
CA SER A 316 12.26 29.23 7.38
C SER A 316 11.60 28.42 8.50
N SER A 317 11.01 29.09 9.48
CA SER A 317 10.40 28.43 10.64
C SER A 317 9.32 29.29 11.31
N VAL A 318 8.57 28.68 12.22
CA VAL A 318 7.66 29.39 13.12
C VAL A 318 8.34 30.54 13.89
N GLN A 319 9.65 30.45 14.13
CA GLN A 319 10.39 31.49 14.85
C GLN A 319 10.47 32.81 14.08
N ASP A 320 10.33 32.80 12.75
CA ASP A 320 10.34 34.02 11.94
C ASP A 320 9.15 34.93 12.28
N PHE A 321 8.03 34.36 12.72
CA PHE A 321 6.86 35.13 13.18
C PHE A 321 7.08 35.80 14.55
N SER A 322 8.02 35.29 15.36
CA SER A 322 8.34 35.88 16.67
C SER A 322 9.22 37.14 16.55
N ASN A 323 9.92 37.31 15.43
CA ASN A 323 10.71 38.49 15.14
C ASN A 323 9.82 39.56 14.47
N PRO A 324 9.61 40.74 15.08
CA PRO A 324 8.71 41.76 14.53
C PRO A 324 9.09 42.26 13.12
N GLU A 325 10.38 42.29 12.79
CA GLU A 325 10.84 42.71 11.47
C GLU A 325 10.48 41.68 10.39
N LEU A 326 10.77 40.39 10.66
CA LEU A 326 10.45 39.29 9.76
C LEU A 326 8.94 39.08 9.64
N ALA A 327 8.20 39.13 10.74
CA ALA A 327 6.73 39.04 10.72
C ALA A 327 6.11 40.11 9.81
N ARG A 328 6.63 41.35 9.84
CA ARG A 328 6.21 42.42 8.94
C ARG A 328 6.55 42.12 7.47
N LEU A 329 7.73 41.53 7.19
CA LEU A 329 8.11 41.11 5.84
C LEU A 329 7.20 39.99 5.32
N ILE A 330 6.89 39.00 6.16
CA ILE A 330 5.95 37.91 5.85
C ILE A 330 4.59 38.52 5.49
N GLY A 331 4.05 39.42 6.32
CA GLY A 331 2.78 40.10 6.05
C GLY A 331 2.74 40.85 4.73
N LYS A 332 3.88 41.43 4.29
CA LYS A 332 3.99 42.14 3.01
C LYS A 332 4.15 41.21 1.80
N THR A 333 4.80 40.06 1.96
CA THR A 333 5.23 39.22 0.82
C THR A 333 4.36 37.98 0.63
N GLN A 334 3.75 37.47 1.69
CA GLN A 334 2.94 36.25 1.68
C GLN A 334 1.45 36.56 1.53
N GLN A 335 1.09 37.51 0.67
CA GLN A 335 -0.30 37.92 0.48
C GLN A 335 -1.13 36.88 -0.30
N SER A 336 -2.42 36.83 -0.02
CA SER A 336 -3.40 36.02 -0.73
C SER A 336 -4.73 36.79 -0.85
N PRO A 337 -5.48 36.64 -1.94
CA PRO A 337 -6.85 37.16 -2.05
C PRO A 337 -7.86 36.42 -1.16
N ALA A 338 -7.53 35.24 -0.62
CA ALA A 338 -8.46 34.37 0.10
C ALA A 338 -8.03 34.04 1.54
N ALA A 339 -6.85 34.48 1.99
CA ALA A 339 -6.28 34.13 3.28
C ALA A 339 -5.39 35.24 3.84
N SER A 340 -5.21 35.25 5.17
CA SER A 340 -4.15 36.04 5.80
C SER A 340 -2.77 35.52 5.38
N ALA A 341 -1.72 36.33 5.57
CA ALA A 341 -0.36 35.90 5.28
C ALA A 341 0.06 34.67 6.12
N GLU A 342 -0.36 34.64 7.39
CA GLU A 342 -0.12 33.51 8.28
C GLU A 342 -0.85 32.25 7.80
N ASP A 343 -2.14 32.36 7.45
CA ASP A 343 -2.92 31.21 6.96
C ASP A 343 -2.40 30.68 5.64
N LYS A 344 -1.93 31.56 4.74
CA LYS A 344 -1.27 31.17 3.49
C LYS A 344 -0.01 30.36 3.78
N VAL A 345 0.85 30.84 4.68
CA VAL A 345 2.08 30.13 5.06
C VAL A 345 1.74 28.79 5.68
N LYS A 346 0.82 28.75 6.65
CA LYS A 346 0.33 27.51 7.29
C LYS A 346 -0.16 26.49 6.27
N PHE A 347 -0.96 26.95 5.30
CA PHE A 347 -1.45 26.09 4.22
C PHE A 347 -0.32 25.56 3.34
N TYR A 348 0.59 26.41 2.89
CA TYR A 348 1.67 25.96 2.00
C TYR A 348 2.71 25.08 2.69
N LYS A 349 2.93 25.22 4.00
CA LYS A 349 3.74 24.27 4.77
C LYS A 349 3.09 22.89 4.82
N MET A 350 1.77 22.82 5.03
CA MET A 350 1.01 21.56 4.89
C MET A 350 1.11 20.97 3.48
N ALA A 351 0.92 21.79 2.45
CA ALA A 351 0.98 21.35 1.06
C ALA A 351 2.37 20.82 0.69
N TRP A 352 3.43 21.53 1.10
CA TRP A 352 4.80 21.09 0.87
C TRP A 352 5.13 19.80 1.62
N ASP A 353 4.69 19.66 2.86
CA ASP A 353 4.91 18.44 3.63
C ASP A 353 4.11 17.24 3.11
N ALA A 354 3.07 17.47 2.30
CA ALA A 354 2.30 16.43 1.60
C ALA A 354 2.87 16.07 0.21
N VAL A 355 3.63 16.96 -0.43
CA VAL A 355 3.98 16.86 -1.86
C VAL A 355 5.50 16.84 -2.14
N GLY A 356 6.31 17.55 -1.35
CA GLY A 356 7.71 17.83 -1.69
C GLY A 356 8.76 17.55 -0.60
N SER A 357 8.37 17.46 0.67
CA SER A 357 9.32 17.13 1.76
C SER A 357 9.97 15.73 1.59
N GLU A 358 10.99 15.43 2.40
CA GLU A 358 11.61 14.09 2.43
C GLU A 358 10.55 13.01 2.77
N PHE A 359 9.64 13.33 3.69
CA PHE A 359 8.47 12.53 4.04
C PHE A 359 7.50 12.34 2.86
N ALA A 360 7.13 13.43 2.17
CA ALA A 360 6.26 13.36 1.00
C ALA A 360 6.88 12.55 -0.14
N SER A 361 8.18 12.71 -0.36
CA SER A 361 8.95 11.99 -1.37
C SER A 361 9.04 10.50 -1.07
N ARG A 362 9.25 10.12 0.21
CA ARG A 362 9.09 8.74 0.67
C ARG A 362 7.68 8.24 0.41
N HIS A 363 6.65 9.05 0.64
CA HIS A 363 5.27 8.66 0.33
C HIS A 363 5.03 8.45 -1.17
N ALA A 364 5.61 9.26 -2.05
CA ALA A 364 5.56 9.02 -3.49
C ALA A 364 6.18 7.66 -3.85
N GLN A 365 7.36 7.36 -3.32
CA GLN A 365 8.00 6.05 -3.48
C GLN A 365 7.14 4.92 -2.92
N TYR A 366 6.53 5.11 -1.75
CA TYR A 366 5.64 4.14 -1.12
C TYR A 366 4.42 3.84 -1.99
N GLU A 367 3.65 4.86 -2.43
CA GLU A 367 2.43 4.62 -3.23
C GLU A 367 2.76 4.01 -4.61
N MET A 368 3.95 4.27 -5.14
CA MET A 368 4.43 3.66 -6.38
C MET A 368 4.79 2.18 -6.23
N PHE A 369 5.16 1.69 -5.04
CA PHE A 369 5.76 0.35 -4.91
C PHE A 369 5.24 -0.51 -3.75
N TYR A 370 4.33 -0.03 -2.89
CA TYR A 370 3.90 -0.78 -1.70
C TYR A 370 3.23 -2.12 -2.05
N ALA A 371 2.58 -2.20 -3.22
CA ALA A 371 1.94 -3.41 -3.75
C ALA A 371 2.86 -4.23 -4.68
N GLY A 372 4.14 -3.84 -4.80
CA GLY A 372 5.12 -4.40 -5.71
C GLY A 372 5.37 -3.55 -6.96
N ALA A 373 6.30 -4.01 -7.79
CA ALA A 373 6.63 -3.35 -9.06
C ALA A 373 5.43 -3.36 -10.02
N SER A 374 5.40 -2.40 -10.95
CA SER A 374 4.26 -2.22 -11.86
C SER A 374 3.83 -3.47 -12.61
N PHE A 375 4.79 -4.28 -13.08
CA PHE A 375 4.48 -5.54 -13.77
C PHE A 375 3.81 -6.59 -12.87
N VAL A 376 4.09 -6.58 -11.56
CA VAL A 376 3.48 -7.51 -10.59
C VAL A 376 2.01 -7.17 -10.41
N VAL A 377 1.71 -5.90 -10.15
CA VAL A 377 0.33 -5.41 -9.96
C VAL A 377 -0.51 -5.62 -11.23
N LYS A 378 0.04 -5.29 -12.40
CA LYS A 378 -0.60 -5.56 -13.70
C LYS A 378 -0.79 -7.06 -13.93
N GLY A 379 0.17 -7.89 -13.52
CA GLY A 379 0.05 -9.34 -13.58
C GLY A 379 -1.10 -9.88 -12.73
N HIS A 380 -1.37 -9.30 -11.56
CA HIS A 380 -2.55 -9.67 -10.75
C HIS A 380 -3.86 -9.32 -11.47
N SER A 381 -3.93 -8.12 -12.06
CA SER A 381 -5.10 -7.70 -12.85
C SER A 381 -5.33 -8.63 -14.05
N PHE A 382 -4.27 -8.96 -14.80
CA PHE A 382 -4.32 -9.91 -15.92
C PHE A 382 -4.83 -11.29 -15.49
N ARG A 383 -4.30 -11.85 -14.40
CA ARG A 383 -4.70 -13.20 -13.94
C ARG A 383 -6.13 -13.28 -13.41
N THR A 384 -6.75 -12.15 -13.08
CA THR A 384 -8.07 -12.12 -12.43
C THR A 384 -9.16 -11.56 -13.31
N TYR A 385 -8.81 -11.02 -14.48
CA TYR A 385 -9.78 -10.59 -15.48
C TYR A 385 -10.50 -11.78 -16.10
N ASP A 386 -11.78 -11.60 -16.42
CA ASP A 386 -12.58 -12.60 -17.15
C ASP A 386 -12.29 -12.55 -18.65
N TRP A 387 -11.15 -13.11 -19.05
CA TRP A 387 -10.77 -13.20 -20.45
C TRP A 387 -11.75 -14.04 -21.26
N ALA A 388 -12.29 -15.12 -20.69
CA ALA A 388 -13.23 -16.00 -21.37
C ALA A 388 -14.55 -15.28 -21.71
N GLY A 389 -15.07 -14.46 -20.79
CA GLY A 389 -16.23 -13.61 -21.04
C GLY A 389 -15.98 -12.59 -22.15
N ALA A 390 -14.81 -11.94 -22.14
CA ALA A 390 -14.43 -10.95 -23.14
C ALA A 390 -14.21 -11.56 -24.54
N THR A 391 -13.43 -12.65 -24.64
CA THR A 391 -13.20 -13.32 -25.93
C THR A 391 -14.45 -14.04 -26.42
N GLY A 392 -15.26 -14.62 -25.54
CA GLY A 392 -16.53 -15.22 -25.93
C GLY A 392 -17.50 -14.22 -26.56
N LEU A 393 -17.46 -12.94 -26.17
CA LEU A 393 -18.22 -11.88 -26.85
C LEU A 393 -17.68 -11.62 -28.26
N LEU A 394 -16.35 -11.51 -28.40
CA LEU A 394 -15.68 -11.35 -29.69
C LEU A 394 -16.01 -12.52 -30.62
N ASP A 395 -15.86 -13.75 -30.14
CA ASP A 395 -16.08 -14.98 -30.91
C ASP A 395 -17.51 -15.07 -31.42
N ARG A 396 -18.51 -14.65 -30.62
CA ARG A 396 -19.90 -14.58 -31.10
C ARG A 396 -20.05 -13.60 -32.26
N MET A 397 -19.52 -12.39 -32.12
CA MET A 397 -19.60 -11.38 -33.18
C MET A 397 -18.86 -11.82 -34.45
N MET A 398 -17.71 -12.49 -34.31
CA MET A 398 -16.96 -13.05 -35.43
C MET A 398 -17.63 -14.27 -36.08
N GLY A 399 -18.41 -15.03 -35.30
CA GLY A 399 -19.18 -16.16 -35.80
C GLY A 399 -20.36 -15.77 -36.68
N ASP A 400 -20.86 -14.54 -36.55
CA ASP A 400 -22.05 -14.04 -37.25
C ASP A 400 -21.79 -13.60 -38.70
N TYR A 401 -20.53 -13.63 -39.18
CA TYR A 401 -20.20 -13.33 -40.56
C TYR A 401 -19.12 -14.25 -41.11
N GLN A 402 -19.24 -14.62 -42.38
CA GLN A 402 -18.24 -15.39 -43.11
C GLN A 402 -17.93 -14.73 -44.45
N LEU A 403 -16.65 -14.72 -44.83
CA LEU A 403 -16.23 -14.18 -46.12
C LEU A 403 -16.93 -14.89 -47.29
N SER A 404 -17.21 -16.19 -47.17
CA SER A 404 -17.93 -16.97 -48.17
C SER A 404 -19.33 -16.45 -48.46
N ASP A 405 -20.03 -15.99 -47.42
CA ASP A 405 -21.43 -15.57 -47.52
C ASP A 405 -21.50 -14.23 -48.28
N GLU A 406 -20.55 -13.34 -48.04
CA GLU A 406 -20.40 -12.07 -48.75
C GLU A 406 -19.95 -12.24 -50.21
N LEU A 407 -19.03 -13.19 -50.47
CA LEU A 407 -18.59 -13.49 -51.84
C LEU A 407 -19.66 -14.22 -52.66
N ALA A 408 -20.53 -15.01 -52.03
CA ALA A 408 -21.64 -15.70 -52.70
C ALA A 408 -22.75 -14.73 -53.17
N VAL A 409 -22.87 -13.55 -52.55
CA VAL A 409 -23.84 -12.50 -52.93
C VAL A 409 -23.38 -11.70 -54.17
N ALA A 410 -22.15 -11.92 -54.67
CA ALA A 410 -21.61 -11.24 -55.84
C ALA A 410 -21.62 -12.07 -57.16
N PRO A 411 -22.76 -12.46 -57.75
CA PRO A 411 -22.86 -12.73 -59.18
C PRO A 411 -23.56 -11.55 -59.89
N GLY A 412 -22.80 -10.59 -60.43
CA GLY A 412 -23.41 -9.54 -61.27
C GLY A 412 -22.59 -8.30 -61.65
N ARG A 413 -21.34 -8.15 -61.21
CA ARG A 413 -20.50 -6.98 -61.58
C ARG A 413 -19.17 -7.35 -62.23
N ALA A 414 -19.17 -8.37 -63.08
CA ALA A 414 -18.06 -8.67 -63.98
C ALA A 414 -18.61 -9.08 -65.36
N ALA A 415 -19.10 -8.09 -66.12
CA ALA A 415 -19.08 -8.03 -67.58
C ALA A 415 -19.90 -6.80 -68.07
N GLU A 416 -19.24 -5.65 -68.20
CA GLU A 416 -19.50 -4.67 -69.27
C GLU A 416 -18.14 -4.21 -69.82
#